data_AF-A0AB74KUG7-F1
#
_entry.id   AF-A0AB74KUG7-F1
#
_cell.length_a   1.000
_cell.length_b   1.000
_cell.length_c   1.000
_cell.angle_alpha   90.00
_cell.angle_beta   90.00
_cell.angle_gamma   90.00
#
_symmetry.space_group_name_H-M   'P 1'
#
loop_
_entity.id
_entity.type
_entity.pdbx_description
1 polymer ?
#
loop_
_entity_poly.entity_id
_entity_poly.type
_entity_poly.pdbx_seq_one_letter_code
_entity_poly.pdbx_strand_id
1 'polypeptide(L)'
;MKKLIYIAALLFSALTFAGTAPYSGEISRDDLLKDYSAFSEEYDEYTPSEEELTTIKALQGKQVLVFLGTWCHDSKREVPRFLKLLDTAKVQLGSLKLVAVGYDKLDPAGLAKQYDLMYTPTIIVLDGEKELSRMIEKPKQSLALDLTQPGQTL
;
A
#
# COMPACT_ATOMS: atom_id res chain seq x y z
N MET A 1 -46.66 54.38 -13.55
CA MET A 1 -46.61 53.00 -14.09
C MET A 1 -45.37 52.32 -13.54
N LYS A 2 -45.53 51.43 -12.54
CA LYS A 2 -44.42 50.78 -11.83
C LYS A 2 -44.01 49.52 -12.60
N LYS A 3 -42.79 49.48 -13.14
CA LYS A 3 -42.24 48.28 -13.79
C LYS A 3 -41.79 47.30 -12.69
N LEU A 4 -42.45 46.14 -12.63
CA LEU A 4 -42.08 45.03 -11.76
C LEU A 4 -40.97 44.23 -12.44
N ILE A 5 -39.83 44.08 -11.78
CA ILE A 5 -38.73 43.20 -12.20
C ILE A 5 -38.85 41.92 -11.37
N TYR A 6 -39.08 40.79 -12.04
CA TYR A 6 -39.02 39.47 -11.43
C TYR A 6 -37.67 38.85 -11.78
N ILE A 7 -36.74 38.82 -10.82
CA ILE A 7 -35.54 37.97 -10.91
C ILE A 7 -35.86 36.69 -10.16
N ALA A 8 -36.12 35.62 -10.91
CA ALA A 8 -36.20 34.28 -10.36
C ALA A 8 -34.77 33.80 -10.05
N ALA A 9 -34.40 33.83 -8.77
CA ALA A 9 -33.16 33.22 -8.31
C ALA A 9 -33.33 31.70 -8.31
N LEU A 10 -32.82 31.04 -9.36
CA LEU A 10 -32.64 29.59 -9.38
C LEU A 10 -31.53 29.24 -8.39
N LEU A 11 -31.92 28.85 -7.17
CA LEU A 11 -31.04 28.24 -6.19
C LEU A 11 -30.63 26.85 -6.70
N PHE A 12 -29.54 26.80 -7.45
CA PHE A 12 -28.87 25.55 -7.78
C PHE A 12 -28.11 25.10 -6.53
N SER A 13 -28.79 24.37 -5.63
CA SER A 13 -28.13 23.70 -4.52
C SER A 13 -27.22 22.63 -5.11
N ALA A 14 -25.91 22.92 -5.15
CA ALA A 14 -24.89 21.95 -5.51
C ALA A 14 -24.89 20.84 -4.44
N LEU A 15 -25.47 19.68 -4.79
CA LEU A 15 -25.25 18.44 -4.06
C LEU A 15 -23.78 18.06 -4.26
N THR A 16 -22.92 18.40 -3.31
CA THR A 16 -21.57 17.85 -3.25
C THR A 16 -21.69 16.37 -2.90
N PHE A 17 -21.60 15.50 -3.91
CA PHE A 17 -21.40 14.07 -3.69
C PHE A 17 -19.95 13.88 -3.27
N ALA A 18 -19.66 14.09 -1.98
CA ALA A 18 -18.39 13.72 -1.39
C ALA A 18 -18.35 12.20 -1.25
N GLY A 19 -18.12 11.50 -2.37
CA GLY A 19 -17.56 10.15 -2.28
C GLY A 19 -16.24 10.29 -1.54
N THR A 20 -16.14 9.78 -0.32
CA THR A 20 -14.91 9.90 0.47
C THR A 20 -13.82 9.13 -0.25
N ALA A 21 -12.92 9.86 -0.91
CA ALA A 21 -11.76 9.25 -1.54
C ALA A 21 -10.98 8.45 -0.49
N PRO A 22 -10.40 7.31 -0.86
CA PRO A 22 -9.58 6.54 0.07
C PRO A 22 -8.37 7.36 0.49
N TYR A 23 -7.87 7.07 1.69
CA TYR A 23 -6.65 7.69 2.20
C TYR A 23 -5.49 7.48 1.21
N SER A 24 -4.71 8.54 1.00
CA SER A 24 -3.49 8.52 0.18
C SER A 24 -2.39 9.32 0.87
N GLY A 25 -1.16 8.82 0.81
CA GLY A 25 -0.02 9.33 1.56
C GLY A 25 0.71 8.27 2.38
N GLU A 26 1.79 8.66 3.04
CA GLU A 26 2.52 7.77 3.94
C GLU A 26 1.65 7.40 5.14
N ILE A 27 1.55 6.10 5.44
CA ILE A 27 0.80 5.57 6.57
C ILE A 27 1.73 4.78 7.48
N SER A 28 1.64 4.95 8.79
CA SER A 28 2.43 4.14 9.71
C SER A 28 1.88 2.71 9.74
N ARG A 29 2.74 1.75 10.10
CA ARG A 29 2.31 0.36 10.32
C ARG A 29 1.18 0.30 11.36
N ASP A 30 1.34 1.02 12.46
CA ASP A 30 0.40 0.98 13.58
C ASP A 30 -0.95 1.57 13.16
N ASP A 31 -0.97 2.69 12.44
CA ASP A 31 -2.21 3.27 11.92
C ASP A 31 -2.87 2.34 10.89
N LEU A 32 -2.08 1.70 10.02
CA LEU A 32 -2.61 0.74 9.04
C LEU A 32 -3.33 -0.43 9.72
N LEU A 33 -2.68 -1.05 10.72
CA LEU A 33 -3.26 -2.20 11.43
C LEU A 33 -4.38 -1.79 12.38
N LYS A 34 -4.34 -0.57 12.94
CA LYS A 34 -5.36 -0.08 13.86
C LYS A 34 -6.63 0.38 13.14
N ASP A 35 -6.50 1.14 12.06
CA ASP A 35 -7.62 1.84 11.43
C ASP A 35 -8.30 1.01 10.34
N TYR A 36 -7.67 -0.08 9.87
CA TYR A 36 -8.19 -0.94 8.80
C TYR A 36 -8.28 -2.40 9.23
N SER A 37 -9.46 -2.81 9.71
CA SER A 37 -9.66 -4.15 10.31
C SER A 37 -9.26 -5.31 9.39
N ALA A 38 -9.54 -5.21 8.08
CA ALA A 38 -9.14 -6.24 7.13
C ALA A 38 -7.61 -6.47 7.08
N PHE A 39 -6.80 -5.46 7.39
CA PHE A 39 -5.35 -5.61 7.47
C PHE A 39 -4.94 -6.27 8.80
N SER A 40 -5.52 -5.87 9.94
CA SER A 40 -5.24 -6.53 11.21
C SER A 40 -5.71 -7.97 11.27
N GLU A 41 -6.90 -8.26 10.73
CA GLU A 41 -7.46 -9.62 10.69
C GLU A 41 -6.54 -10.55 9.91
N GLU A 42 -6.13 -10.17 8.69
CA GLU A 42 -5.19 -10.96 7.90
C GLU A 42 -3.80 -11.08 8.56
N TYR A 43 -3.33 -10.02 9.25
CA TYR A 43 -2.09 -10.07 10.02
C TYR A 43 -2.13 -11.12 11.13
N ASP A 44 -3.25 -11.20 11.84
CA ASP A 44 -3.45 -12.13 12.96
C ASP A 44 -3.65 -13.57 12.48
N GLU A 45 -4.42 -13.77 11.40
CA GLU A 45 -4.74 -15.07 10.83
C GLU A 45 -3.56 -15.74 10.12
N TYR A 46 -2.73 -14.95 9.42
CA TYR A 46 -1.62 -15.52 8.66
C TYR A 46 -0.53 -16.10 9.56
N THR A 47 -0.21 -17.37 9.30
CA THR A 47 0.84 -18.12 10.00
C THR A 47 1.94 -18.48 8.99
N PRO A 48 3.11 -17.82 9.03
CA PRO A 48 4.24 -18.14 8.15
C PRO A 48 4.76 -19.57 8.33
N SER A 49 5.23 -20.17 7.25
CA SER A 49 6.02 -21.40 7.31
C SER A 49 7.47 -21.14 7.77
N GLU A 50 8.13 -22.16 8.32
CA GLU A 50 9.56 -22.10 8.70
C GLU A 50 10.48 -21.75 7.53
N GLU A 51 10.12 -22.19 6.31
CA GLU A 51 10.84 -21.86 5.09
C GLU A 51 10.75 -20.37 4.77
N GLU A 52 9.55 -19.78 4.86
CA GLU A 52 9.35 -18.34 4.66
C GLU A 52 10.08 -17.52 5.74
N LEU A 53 10.02 -17.95 7.00
CA LEU A 53 10.71 -17.30 8.12
C LEU A 53 12.24 -17.35 7.97
N THR A 54 12.77 -18.41 7.37
CA THR A 54 14.21 -18.51 7.07
C THR A 54 14.58 -17.62 5.88
N THR A 55 13.78 -17.67 4.82
CA THR A 55 14.02 -16.95 3.57
C THR A 55 13.97 -15.43 3.76
N ILE A 56 12.94 -14.93 4.43
CA ILE A 56 12.71 -13.47 4.59
C ILE A 56 13.84 -12.76 5.35
N LYS A 57 14.67 -13.49 6.12
CA LYS A 57 15.85 -12.93 6.81
C LYS A 57 16.88 -12.33 5.86
N ALA A 58 16.85 -12.65 4.57
CA ALA A 58 17.71 -11.98 3.58
C ALA A 58 17.41 -10.47 3.44
N LEU A 59 16.26 -9.99 3.93
CA LEU A 59 15.90 -8.57 3.94
C LEU A 59 16.54 -7.76 5.08
N GLN A 60 17.31 -8.38 5.97
CA GLN A 60 17.98 -7.67 7.07
C GLN A 60 18.80 -6.47 6.57
N GLY A 61 18.57 -5.30 7.16
CA GLY A 61 19.21 -4.04 6.79
C GLY A 61 18.79 -3.45 5.43
N LYS A 62 17.93 -4.13 4.66
CA LYS A 62 17.41 -3.62 3.38
C LYS A 62 16.36 -2.54 3.60
N GLN A 63 16.15 -1.72 2.59
CA GLN A 63 15.09 -0.72 2.57
C GLN A 63 13.89 -1.31 1.82
N VAL A 64 12.67 -1.09 2.31
CA VAL A 64 11.45 -1.58 1.66
C VAL A 64 10.46 -0.44 1.47
N LEU A 65 9.97 -0.29 0.24
CA LEU A 65 8.90 0.61 -0.13
C LEU A 65 7.67 -0.19 -0.54
N VAL A 66 6.55 0.06 0.13
CA VAL A 66 5.28 -0.61 -0.14
C VAL A 66 4.28 0.42 -0.61
N PHE A 67 3.78 0.26 -1.83
CA PHE A 67 2.60 0.97 -2.31
C PHE A 67 1.37 0.10 -2.09
N LEU A 68 0.33 0.63 -1.46
CA LEU A 68 -0.87 -0.12 -1.13
C LEU A 68 -2.14 0.70 -1.36
N GLY A 69 -3.23 0.03 -1.69
CA GLY A 69 -4.56 0.64 -1.65
C GLY A 69 -5.30 0.11 -0.42
N THR A 70 -5.73 0.97 0.51
CA THR A 70 -6.55 0.54 1.67
C THR A 70 -7.88 -0.08 1.25
N TRP A 71 -8.32 0.21 0.03
CA TRP A 71 -9.48 -0.33 -0.65
C TRP A 71 -9.20 -1.61 -1.45
N CYS A 72 -7.93 -1.93 -1.74
CA CYS A 72 -7.54 -3.02 -2.63
C CYS A 72 -7.54 -4.37 -1.89
N HIS A 73 -8.19 -5.37 -2.47
CA HIS A 73 -8.25 -6.73 -1.92
C HIS A 73 -6.87 -7.38 -1.77
N ASP A 74 -6.01 -7.25 -2.78
CA ASP A 74 -4.66 -7.81 -2.70
C ASP A 74 -3.79 -7.06 -1.69
N SER A 75 -4.05 -5.76 -1.46
CA SER A 75 -3.30 -5.00 -0.46
C SER A 75 -3.67 -5.45 0.95
N LYS A 76 -4.97 -5.67 1.18
CA LYS A 76 -5.49 -6.25 2.43
C LYS A 76 -4.92 -7.65 2.69
N ARG A 77 -4.62 -8.42 1.64
CA ARG A 77 -4.06 -9.77 1.77
C ARG A 77 -2.54 -9.77 1.97
N GLU A 78 -1.79 -9.14 1.07
CA GLU A 78 -0.33 -9.38 1.03
C GLU A 78 0.49 -8.46 1.94
N VAL A 79 0.04 -7.21 2.15
CA VAL A 79 0.77 -6.26 3.01
C VAL A 79 0.85 -6.73 4.46
N PRO A 80 -0.26 -7.11 5.13
CA PRO A 80 -0.16 -7.58 6.51
C PRO A 80 0.58 -8.92 6.63
N ARG A 81 0.51 -9.81 5.63
CA ARG A 81 1.34 -11.03 5.59
C ARG A 81 2.83 -10.72 5.55
N PHE A 82 3.23 -9.76 4.73
CA PHE A 82 4.60 -9.28 4.68
C PHE A 82 5.04 -8.71 6.04
N LEU A 83 4.21 -7.86 6.66
CA LEU A 83 4.47 -7.32 8.00
C LEU A 83 4.62 -8.42 9.05
N LYS A 84 3.80 -9.49 8.97
CA LYS A 84 3.85 -10.65 9.88
C LYS A 84 5.13 -11.47 9.70
N LEU A 85 5.59 -11.63 8.46
CA LEU A 85 6.86 -12.28 8.15
C LEU A 85 8.04 -11.56 8.80
N LEU A 86 8.10 -10.23 8.65
CA LEU A 86 9.17 -9.42 9.24
C LEU A 86 9.20 -9.57 10.76
N ASP A 87 8.05 -9.47 11.42
CA ASP A 87 7.96 -9.53 12.88
C ASP A 87 8.32 -10.91 13.42
N THR A 88 7.72 -11.95 12.84
CA THR A 88 7.92 -13.33 13.31
C THR A 88 9.38 -13.77 13.10
N ALA A 89 10.00 -13.39 11.99
CA ALA A 89 11.41 -13.67 11.70
C ALA A 89 12.38 -12.67 12.36
N LYS A 90 11.87 -11.64 13.05
CA LYS A 90 12.65 -10.57 13.70
C LYS A 90 13.59 -9.84 12.73
N VAL A 91 13.07 -9.54 11.53
CA VAL A 91 13.78 -8.80 10.49
C VAL A 91 13.80 -7.32 10.83
N GLN A 92 14.99 -6.75 10.95
CA GLN A 92 15.22 -5.33 11.14
C GLN A 92 15.60 -4.73 9.78
N LEU A 93 14.62 -4.08 9.15
CA LEU A 93 14.85 -3.34 7.93
C LEU A 93 15.64 -2.06 8.23
N GLY A 94 16.45 -1.60 7.27
CA GLY A 94 17.08 -0.29 7.35
C GLY A 94 16.05 0.84 7.23
N SER A 95 14.99 0.61 6.44
CA SER A 95 13.79 1.45 6.44
C SER A 95 12.59 0.66 5.90
N LEU A 96 11.40 1.01 6.39
CA LEU A 96 10.13 0.55 5.86
C LEU A 96 9.25 1.77 5.63
N LYS A 97 8.79 1.96 4.40
CA LYS A 97 7.83 3.01 4.05
C LYS A 97 6.58 2.39 3.44
N LEU A 98 5.42 2.68 4.02
CA LEU A 98 4.12 2.29 3.49
C LEU A 98 3.45 3.55 2.92
N VAL A 99 3.15 3.53 1.62
CA VAL A 99 2.52 4.64 0.90
C VAL A 99 1.16 4.17 0.39
N ALA A 100 0.10 4.68 1.03
CA ALA A 100 -1.25 4.47 0.57
C ALA A 100 -1.53 5.31 -0.69
N VAL A 101 -2.30 4.77 -1.63
CA VAL A 101 -2.70 5.47 -2.86
C VAL A 101 -4.21 5.55 -3.03
N GLY A 102 -4.63 6.60 -3.74
CA GLY A 102 -6.01 6.80 -4.19
C GLY A 102 -6.49 5.71 -5.16
N TYR A 103 -7.76 5.75 -5.56
CA TYR A 103 -8.27 4.86 -6.63
C TYR A 103 -7.56 5.07 -7.98
N ASP A 104 -7.02 6.27 -8.19
CA ASP A 104 -6.18 6.68 -9.31
C ASP A 104 -4.73 6.15 -9.22
N LYS A 105 -4.39 5.47 -8.11
CA LYS A 105 -3.06 4.97 -7.77
C LYS A 105 -2.01 6.08 -7.64
N LEU A 106 -2.45 7.28 -7.26
CA LEU A 106 -1.57 8.40 -6.95
C LEU A 106 -1.42 8.57 -5.43
N ASP A 107 -0.26 9.08 -5.04
CA ASP A 107 0.01 9.60 -3.70
C ASP A 107 0.37 11.10 -3.78
N PRO A 108 0.13 11.87 -2.72
CA PRO A 108 0.46 13.30 -2.70
C PRO A 108 1.95 13.64 -2.91
N ALA A 109 2.86 12.74 -2.54
CA ALA A 109 4.30 12.95 -2.69
C ALA A 109 4.82 12.56 -4.09
N GLY A 110 3.99 11.94 -4.93
CA GLY A 110 4.36 11.50 -6.28
C GLY A 110 5.28 10.28 -6.31
N LEU A 111 5.47 9.58 -5.19
CA LEU A 111 6.33 8.40 -5.10
C LEU A 111 5.80 7.25 -5.96
N ALA A 112 4.49 7.02 -5.98
CA ALA A 112 3.84 5.99 -6.78
C ALA A 112 4.17 6.19 -8.27
N LYS A 113 4.14 7.44 -8.74
CA LYS A 113 4.55 7.78 -10.10
C LYS A 113 6.05 7.61 -10.32
N GLN A 114 6.88 8.03 -9.37
CA GLN A 114 8.34 7.91 -9.46
C GLN A 114 8.79 6.44 -9.58
N TYR A 115 8.07 5.51 -8.96
CA TYR A 115 8.38 4.07 -8.98
C TYR A 115 7.51 3.27 -9.97
N ASP A 116 6.86 3.95 -10.92
CA ASP A 116 6.05 3.34 -11.98
C ASP A 116 4.95 2.39 -11.45
N LEU A 117 4.21 2.82 -10.42
CA LEU A 117 3.15 2.02 -9.80
C LEU A 117 1.98 1.80 -10.77
N MET A 118 1.81 0.56 -11.23
CA MET A 118 0.66 0.16 -12.06
C MET A 118 -0.43 -0.57 -11.26
N TYR A 119 -0.04 -1.34 -10.23
CA TYR A 119 -0.95 -2.19 -9.46
C TYR A 119 -0.62 -2.18 -7.97
N THR A 120 -1.62 -2.43 -7.14
CA THR A 120 -1.48 -2.46 -5.67
C THR A 120 -1.77 -3.86 -5.13
N PRO A 121 -1.03 -4.34 -4.12
CA PRO A 121 0.16 -3.70 -3.58
C PRO A 121 1.34 -3.90 -4.53
N THR A 122 2.31 -3.01 -4.46
CA THR A 122 3.65 -3.23 -5.02
C THR A 122 4.65 -3.09 -3.89
N ILE A 123 5.44 -4.14 -3.64
CA ILE A 123 6.49 -4.17 -2.60
C ILE A 123 7.83 -4.19 -3.31
N ILE A 124 8.68 -3.20 -3.00
CA ILE A 124 9.98 -3.00 -3.65
C ILE A 124 11.06 -3.10 -2.57
N VAL A 125 12.06 -3.96 -2.81
CA VAL A 125 13.24 -4.09 -1.95
C VAL A 125 14.41 -3.34 -2.57
N LEU A 126 15.06 -2.52 -1.76
CA LEU A 126 16.14 -1.63 -2.16
C LEU A 126 17.41 -1.88 -1.32
N ASP A 127 18.56 -1.73 -1.97
CA ASP A 127 19.88 -1.67 -1.33
C ASP A 127 20.60 -0.39 -1.80
N GLY A 128 20.66 0.61 -0.91
CA GLY A 128 20.91 1.99 -1.33
C GLY A 128 19.85 2.47 -2.34
N GLU A 129 20.30 2.88 -3.52
CA GLU A 129 19.45 3.33 -4.63
C GLU A 129 19.06 2.20 -5.60
N LYS A 130 19.58 0.98 -5.40
CA LYS A 130 19.37 -0.14 -6.31
C LYS A 130 18.12 -0.94 -5.93
N GLU A 131 17.16 -1.02 -6.86
CA GLU A 131 16.04 -1.99 -6.78
C GLU A 131 16.57 -3.42 -6.96
N LEU A 132 16.36 -4.26 -5.96
CA LEU A 132 16.77 -5.67 -5.96
C LEU A 132 15.65 -6.58 -6.44
N SER A 133 14.42 -6.33 -5.99
CA SER A 133 13.23 -7.12 -6.29
C SER A 133 11.97 -6.27 -6.18
N ARG A 134 10.93 -6.72 -6.87
CA ARG A 134 9.60 -6.10 -6.90
C ARG A 134 8.53 -7.19 -6.98
N MET A 135 7.63 -7.22 -6.00
CA MET A 135 6.42 -8.04 -6.03
C MET A 135 5.23 -7.15 -6.41
N ILE A 136 4.40 -7.60 -7.35
CA ILE A 136 3.23 -6.86 -7.87
C ILE A 136 1.96 -7.68 -7.63
N GLU A 137 0.96 -7.09 -6.97
CA GLU A 137 -0.34 -7.66 -6.57
C GLU A 137 -0.24 -8.85 -5.62
N LYS A 138 0.31 -9.97 -6.07
CA LYS A 138 0.43 -11.22 -5.32
C LYS A 138 1.74 -11.93 -5.64
N PRO A 139 2.29 -12.72 -4.70
CA PRO A 139 3.50 -13.50 -4.98
C PRO A 139 3.23 -14.57 -6.05
N LYS A 140 4.24 -14.83 -6.88
CA LYS A 140 4.29 -15.94 -7.85
C LYS A 140 4.58 -17.27 -7.16
N GLN A 141 5.47 -17.24 -6.16
CA GLN A 141 5.80 -18.42 -5.36
C GLN A 141 5.42 -18.22 -3.89
N SER A 142 6.07 -17.26 -3.23
CA SER A 142 5.74 -16.82 -1.88
C SER A 142 6.27 -15.40 -1.68
N LEU A 143 5.73 -14.68 -0.69
CA LEU A 143 6.24 -13.34 -0.36
C LEU A 143 7.73 -13.37 -0.05
N ALA A 144 8.18 -14.37 0.72
CA ALA A 144 9.57 -14.47 1.10
C ALA A 144 10.49 -14.75 -0.11
N LEU A 145 10.11 -15.64 -1.02
CA LEU A 145 10.93 -15.95 -2.20
C LEU A 145 10.96 -14.80 -3.20
N ASP A 146 9.81 -14.27 -3.58
CA ASP A 146 9.69 -13.20 -4.57
C ASP A 146 10.41 -11.91 -4.12
N LEU A 147 10.44 -11.62 -2.81
CA LEU A 147 11.11 -10.44 -2.27
C LEU A 147 12.61 -10.61 -2.06
N THR A 148 13.13 -11.83 -1.94
CA THR A 148 14.55 -12.07 -1.60
C THR A 148 15.40 -12.52 -2.77
N GLN A 149 14.80 -12.94 -3.88
CA GLN A 149 15.53 -13.35 -5.08
C GLN A 149 15.62 -12.20 -6.10
N PRO A 150 16.84 -11.83 -6.55
CA PRO A 150 17.02 -10.85 -7.61
C PRO A 150 16.40 -11.32 -8.93
N GLY A 151 15.76 -10.42 -9.67
CA GLY A 151 15.43 -10.65 -11.08
C GLY A 151 14.10 -11.36 -11.36
N GLN A 152 13.14 -11.36 -10.43
CA GLN A 152 11.75 -11.74 -10.73
C GLN A 152 10.88 -10.55 -11.19
N THR A 153 11.48 -9.49 -11.73
CA THR A 153 10.74 -8.41 -12.41
C THR A 153 10.30 -8.89 -13.79
N LEU A 154 9.06 -8.53 -14.18
CA LEU A 154 8.43 -8.86 -15.47
C LEU A 154 9.30 -8.53 -16.69
#